data_AF-A0A941NWW8-F1
#
_entry.id   AF-A0A941NWW8-F1
#
_cell.length_a   1.000
_cell.length_b   1.000
_cell.length_c   1.000
_cell.angle_alpha   90.00
_cell.angle_beta   90.00
_cell.angle_gamma   90.00
#
_symmetry.space_group_name_H-M   'P 1'
#
loop_
_entity.id
_entity.type
_entity.pdbx_description
1 polymer ?
#
loop_
_entity_poly.entity_id
_entity_poly.type
_entity_poly.pdbx_seq_one_letter_code
_entity_poly.pdbx_strand_id
1 'polypeptide(L)'
;MLSLLKTSVIFAFSIGLIAFASPVLASCEGCLCPGDPCKLCPLPAMENDPPKPNEPDLCAKIREKVPPTSAQPGSNEYFPSLDKSVMVCVNEGGDVIRNKQRSVEYPARFYCKPPRSVKKD
;
A
#
# COMPACT_ATOMS: atom_id res chain seq x y z
N MET A 1 -19.22 -45.07 17.97
CA MET A 1 -19.55 -43.72 18.52
C MET A 1 -18.33 -42.80 18.64
N LEU A 2 -17.22 -43.25 19.26
CA LEU A 2 -16.03 -42.42 19.49
C LEU A 2 -15.33 -41.92 18.19
N SER A 3 -15.44 -42.65 17.08
CA SER A 3 -14.83 -42.29 15.78
C SER A 3 -15.57 -41.16 15.05
N LEU A 4 -16.89 -41.07 15.22
CA LEU A 4 -17.74 -40.02 14.63
C LEU A 4 -17.58 -38.68 15.37
N LEU A 5 -17.32 -38.73 16.68
CA LEU A 5 -17.03 -37.54 17.48
C LEU A 5 -15.67 -36.93 17.13
N LYS A 6 -14.64 -37.76 16.90
CA LYS A 6 -13.29 -37.31 16.47
C LYS A 6 -13.31 -36.64 15.10
N THR A 7 -14.03 -37.22 14.14
CA THR A 7 -14.13 -36.66 12.78
C THR A 7 -14.90 -35.33 12.77
N SER A 8 -15.95 -35.20 13.60
CA SER A 8 -16.68 -33.93 13.77
C SER A 8 -15.81 -32.82 14.37
N VAL A 9 -14.99 -33.12 15.39
CA VAL A 9 -14.07 -32.15 16.01
C VAL A 9 -12.98 -31.70 15.03
N ILE A 10 -12.43 -32.62 14.24
CA ILE A 10 -11.43 -32.30 13.21
C ILE A 10 -12.06 -31.38 12.13
N PHE A 11 -13.27 -31.71 11.67
CA PHE A 11 -13.95 -30.92 10.64
C PHE A 11 -14.28 -29.50 11.12
N ALA A 12 -14.74 -29.35 12.37
CA ALA A 12 -15.02 -28.06 13.00
C ALA A 12 -13.75 -27.20 13.15
N PHE A 13 -12.61 -27.80 13.50
CA PHE A 13 -11.33 -27.09 13.58
C PHE A 13 -10.84 -26.62 12.21
N SER A 14 -10.96 -27.44 11.17
CA SER A 14 -10.57 -27.06 9.81
C SER A 14 -11.45 -25.96 9.19
N ILE A 15 -12.75 -25.96 9.48
CA ILE A 15 -13.66 -24.89 9.00
C ILE A 15 -13.43 -23.58 9.78
N GLY A 16 -13.13 -23.67 11.09
CA GLY A 16 -12.82 -22.49 11.91
C GLY A 16 -11.57 -21.74 11.45
N LEU A 17 -10.54 -22.45 10.96
CA LEU A 17 -9.29 -21.84 10.48
C LEU A 17 -9.47 -21.02 9.19
N ILE A 18 -10.41 -21.37 8.31
CA ILE A 18 -10.66 -20.65 7.06
C ILE A 18 -11.32 -19.28 7.33
N ALA A 19 -12.07 -19.13 8.42
CA ALA A 19 -12.75 -17.89 8.77
C ALA A 19 -11.79 -16.75 9.22
N PHE A 20 -10.55 -17.08 9.62
CA PHE A 20 -9.56 -16.07 10.05
C PHE A 20 -8.68 -15.52 8.91
N ALA A 21 -8.81 -16.03 7.68
CA ALA A 21 -7.93 -15.64 6.57
C ALA A 21 -8.35 -14.35 5.82
N SER A 22 -9.45 -13.70 6.21
CA SER A 22 -10.08 -12.66 5.37
C SER A 22 -9.82 -11.17 5.70
N PRO A 23 -8.85 -10.69 6.52
CA PRO A 23 -8.77 -9.25 6.79
C PRO A 23 -7.99 -8.45 5.74
N VAL A 24 -7.21 -9.07 4.83
CA VAL A 24 -6.22 -8.33 4.03
C VAL A 24 -6.85 -7.37 3.01
N LEU A 25 -7.97 -7.73 2.40
CA LEU A 25 -8.59 -6.94 1.32
C LEU A 25 -9.44 -5.76 1.82
N ALA A 26 -10.03 -5.87 3.02
CA ALA A 26 -10.78 -4.77 3.65
C ALA A 26 -9.86 -3.74 4.33
N SER A 27 -8.60 -4.10 4.61
CA SER A 27 -7.69 -3.26 5.40
C SER A 27 -7.20 -2.02 4.65
N CYS A 28 -7.13 -2.07 3.31
CA CYS A 28 -6.50 -1.01 2.53
C CYS A 28 -7.31 0.29 2.38
N GLU A 29 -8.43 0.52 3.08
CA GLU A 29 -9.22 1.77 2.95
C GLU A 29 -8.62 3.00 3.64
N GLY A 30 -7.49 2.84 4.34
CA GLY A 30 -6.78 3.98 4.92
C GLY A 30 -5.65 3.61 5.88
N CYS A 31 -5.19 2.35 5.88
CA CYS A 31 -4.11 1.91 6.75
C CYS A 31 -2.74 2.02 6.09
N LEU A 32 -1.74 2.30 6.91
CA LEU A 32 -0.36 1.88 6.68
C LEU A 32 -0.22 0.52 7.36
N CYS A 33 -0.47 -0.55 6.61
CA CYS A 33 -0.56 -1.90 7.15
C CYS A 33 0.83 -2.58 7.15
N PRO A 34 1.23 -3.27 8.23
CA PRO A 34 2.48 -4.01 8.24
C PRO A 34 2.58 -4.98 7.05
N GLY A 35 3.76 -5.04 6.44
CA GLY A 35 4.06 -5.81 5.23
C GLY A 35 3.64 -5.14 3.92
N ASP A 36 3.10 -3.92 3.95
CA ASP A 36 2.62 -3.16 2.78
C ASP A 36 1.74 -3.98 1.81
N PRO A 37 0.66 -4.63 2.29
CA PRO A 37 -0.22 -5.44 1.44
C PRO A 37 -0.94 -4.59 0.38
N CYS A 38 -1.04 -3.28 0.62
CA CYS A 38 -1.67 -2.31 -0.27
C CYS A 38 -0.73 -1.76 -1.34
N LYS A 39 0.56 -2.16 -1.32
CA LYS A 39 1.61 -1.74 -2.25
C LYS A 39 1.66 -0.22 -2.42
N LEU A 40 1.79 0.50 -1.32
CA LEU A 40 1.75 1.96 -1.29
C LEU A 40 3.01 2.55 -1.96
N CYS A 41 2.83 3.60 -2.76
CA CYS A 41 3.94 4.34 -3.37
C CYS A 41 4.33 5.51 -2.45
N PRO A 42 5.57 5.61 -1.94
CA PRO A 42 6.00 6.81 -1.22
C PRO A 42 6.02 8.04 -2.13
N LEU A 43 5.58 9.20 -1.61
CA LEU A 43 5.56 10.47 -2.35
C LEU A 43 6.41 11.56 -1.64
N PRO A 44 7.19 12.35 -2.40
CA PRO A 44 7.66 12.07 -3.75
C PRO A 44 8.66 10.90 -3.76
N ALA A 45 8.98 10.39 -4.95
CA ALA A 45 10.07 9.44 -5.09
C ALA A 45 11.40 10.11 -4.69
N MET A 46 12.22 9.40 -3.92
CA MET A 46 13.54 9.86 -3.50
C MET A 46 14.61 9.20 -4.36
N GLU A 47 15.69 9.90 -4.68
CA GLU A 47 16.81 9.32 -5.46
C GLU A 47 17.43 8.08 -4.79
N ASN A 48 17.45 8.08 -3.46
CA ASN A 48 18.00 6.98 -2.66
C ASN A 48 17.01 5.80 -2.49
N ASP A 49 15.81 5.88 -3.04
CA ASP A 49 14.76 4.85 -2.92
C ASP A 49 14.40 4.26 -4.31
N PRO A 50 15.11 3.21 -4.74
CA PRO A 50 14.92 2.64 -6.07
C PRO A 50 13.51 2.02 -6.21
N PRO A 51 12.99 1.94 -7.45
CA PRO A 51 11.72 1.25 -7.73
C PRO A 51 11.73 -0.19 -7.21
N LYS A 52 10.61 -0.64 -6.63
CA LYS A 52 10.47 -2.03 -6.20
C LYS A 52 10.15 -2.90 -7.42
N PRO A 53 10.68 -4.13 -7.56
CA PRO A 53 10.47 -4.98 -8.76
C PRO A 53 9.01 -5.30 -9.10
N ASN A 54 8.10 -5.21 -8.12
CA ASN A 54 6.67 -5.49 -8.26
C ASN A 54 5.82 -4.30 -7.81
N GLU A 55 6.33 -3.08 -7.98
CA GLU A 55 5.54 -1.88 -7.69
C GLU A 55 4.33 -1.76 -8.63
N PRO A 56 3.19 -1.27 -8.14
CA PRO A 56 2.02 -0.99 -8.97
C PRO A 56 2.35 -0.04 -10.12
N ASP A 57 1.67 -0.22 -11.27
CA ASP A 57 1.81 0.63 -12.45
C ASP A 57 1.67 2.12 -12.14
N LEU A 58 0.81 2.47 -11.16
CA LEU A 58 0.65 3.85 -10.71
C LEU A 58 1.94 4.44 -10.13
N CYS A 59 2.71 3.67 -9.36
CA CYS A 59 3.98 4.14 -8.81
C CYS A 59 4.97 4.46 -9.94
N ALA A 60 5.04 3.59 -10.95
CA ALA A 60 5.90 3.78 -12.12
C ALA A 60 5.50 5.04 -12.92
N LYS A 61 4.20 5.23 -13.16
CA LYS A 61 3.68 6.45 -13.83
C LYS A 61 3.97 7.74 -13.07
N ILE A 62 3.90 7.71 -11.74
CA ILE A 62 4.27 8.87 -10.92
C ILE A 62 5.75 9.19 -11.09
N ARG A 63 6.63 8.18 -11.02
CA ARG A 63 8.09 8.34 -11.23
C ARG A 63 8.44 8.84 -12.64
N GLU A 64 7.67 8.45 -13.65
CA GLU A 64 7.83 8.94 -15.03
C GLU A 64 7.48 10.43 -15.16
N LYS A 65 6.39 10.87 -14.53
CA LYS A 65 5.92 12.28 -14.60
C LYS A 65 6.62 13.21 -13.62
N VAL A 66 7.13 12.67 -12.53
CA VAL A 66 7.83 13.41 -11.46
C VAL A 66 9.13 12.68 -11.16
N PRO A 67 10.29 13.20 -11.63
CA PRO A 67 11.57 12.57 -11.40
C PRO A 67 11.86 12.51 -9.89
N PRO A 68 12.64 11.52 -9.43
CA PRO A 68 13.06 11.43 -8.04
C PRO A 68 13.78 12.71 -7.58
N THR A 69 13.60 13.07 -6.32
CA THR A 69 14.23 14.24 -5.72
C THR A 69 15.28 13.83 -4.69
N SER A 70 16.36 14.61 -4.60
CA SER A 70 17.33 14.56 -3.49
C SER A 70 16.98 15.53 -2.36
N ALA A 71 15.98 16.40 -2.55
CA ALA A 71 15.59 17.41 -1.58
C ALA A 71 15.05 16.77 -0.29
N GLN A 72 15.53 17.25 0.87
CA GLN A 72 15.14 16.68 2.15
C GLN A 72 13.67 17.00 2.48
N PRO A 73 12.91 16.06 3.09
CA PRO A 73 11.53 16.33 3.50
C PRO A 73 11.40 17.55 4.41
N GLY A 74 10.66 18.56 3.97
CA GLY A 74 10.45 19.82 4.69
C GLY A 74 11.31 20.99 4.22
N SER A 75 12.23 20.77 3.27
CA SER A 75 12.91 21.84 2.54
C SER A 75 11.98 22.51 1.52
N ASN A 76 12.29 23.73 1.11
CA ASN A 76 11.50 24.47 0.12
C ASN A 76 11.48 23.75 -1.24
N GLU A 77 12.60 23.11 -1.59
CA GLU A 77 12.83 22.41 -2.84
C GLU A 77 12.06 21.06 -2.90
N TYR A 78 11.67 20.51 -1.74
CA TYR A 78 10.91 19.27 -1.64
C TYR A 78 9.42 19.46 -1.98
N PHE A 79 8.82 20.59 -1.60
CA PHE A 79 7.37 20.81 -1.74
C PHE A 79 6.88 20.75 -3.19
N PRO A 80 7.54 21.36 -4.19
CA PRO A 80 7.10 21.26 -5.59
C PRO A 80 7.05 19.82 -6.10
N SER A 81 8.03 18.99 -5.70
CA SER A 81 8.08 17.57 -6.08
C SER A 81 6.96 16.78 -5.40
N LEU A 82 6.71 17.04 -4.11
CA LEU A 82 5.62 16.44 -3.36
C LEU A 82 4.26 16.79 -3.98
N ASP A 83 3.98 18.08 -4.20
CA ASP A 83 2.70 18.57 -4.71
C ASP A 83 2.41 18.00 -6.10
N LYS A 84 3.42 17.98 -6.97
CA LYS A 84 3.29 17.38 -8.30
C LYS A 84 3.04 15.87 -8.23
N SER A 85 3.71 15.16 -7.32
CA SER A 85 3.51 13.71 -7.12
C SER A 85 2.11 13.40 -6.60
N VAL A 86 1.62 14.21 -5.65
CA VAL A 86 0.25 14.14 -5.10
C VAL A 86 -0.78 14.38 -6.21
N MET A 87 -0.59 15.43 -7.01
CA MET A 87 -1.47 15.74 -8.15
C MET A 87 -1.53 14.58 -9.15
N VAL A 88 -0.38 14.01 -9.53
CA VAL A 88 -0.34 12.88 -10.47
C VAL A 88 -1.04 11.65 -9.88
N CYS A 89 -0.79 11.33 -8.60
CA CYS A 89 -1.46 10.22 -7.91
C CYS A 89 -2.98 10.33 -8.03
N VAL A 90 -3.56 11.47 -7.68
CA VAL A 90 -5.00 11.71 -7.73
C VAL A 90 -5.53 11.65 -9.18
N ASN A 91 -4.82 12.27 -10.13
CA ASN A 91 -5.23 12.30 -11.54
C ASN A 91 -5.28 10.92 -12.20
N GLU A 92 -4.43 10.00 -11.77
CA GLU A 92 -4.44 8.61 -12.24
C GLU A 92 -5.43 7.72 -11.46
N GLY A 93 -6.25 8.31 -10.58
CA GLY A 93 -7.27 7.61 -9.79
C GLY A 93 -6.76 6.98 -8.49
N GLY A 94 -5.55 7.31 -8.05
CA GLY A 94 -5.03 6.94 -6.75
C GLY A 94 -5.61 7.78 -5.61
N ASP A 95 -5.46 7.27 -4.39
CA ASP A 95 -5.83 7.96 -3.16
C ASP A 95 -4.57 8.32 -2.36
N VAL A 96 -4.58 9.46 -1.67
CA VAL A 96 -3.38 9.98 -0.99
C VAL A 96 -3.51 9.80 0.52
N ILE A 97 -2.64 8.96 1.07
CA ILE A 97 -2.59 8.65 2.49
C ILE A 97 -1.51 9.51 3.16
N ARG A 98 -1.91 10.29 4.16
CA ARG A 98 -0.98 11.04 5.00
C ARG A 98 -0.47 10.16 6.14
N ASN A 99 0.83 9.90 6.16
CA ASN A 99 1.49 9.22 7.26
C ASN A 99 1.73 10.16 8.43
N LYS A 100 1.01 9.93 9.54
CA LYS A 100 1.16 10.68 10.80
C LYS A 100 2.21 10.06 11.73
N GLN A 101 2.49 8.76 11.61
CA GLN A 101 3.40 8.02 12.48
C GLN A 101 4.45 7.31 11.62
N ARG A 102 5.56 8.00 11.34
CA ARG A 102 6.65 7.44 10.55
C ARG A 102 7.27 6.26 11.28
N SER A 103 7.43 5.16 10.55
CA SER A 103 8.12 3.97 11.02
C SER A 103 9.25 3.65 10.04
N VAL A 104 10.10 2.68 10.38
CA VAL A 104 11.15 2.19 9.47
C VAL A 104 10.54 1.63 8.18
N GLU A 105 9.39 0.99 8.29
CA GLU A 105 8.64 0.43 7.16
C GLU A 105 7.94 1.50 6.32
N TYR A 106 7.45 2.56 6.98
CA TYR A 106 6.81 3.69 6.34
C TYR A 106 7.54 5.01 6.66
N PRO A 107 8.69 5.29 6.03
CA PRO A 107 9.49 6.47 6.31
C PRO A 107 8.94 7.76 5.68
N ALA A 108 8.25 7.67 4.54
CA ALA A 108 7.70 8.83 3.85
C ALA A 108 6.49 9.44 4.58
N ARG A 109 6.23 10.74 4.31
CA ARG A 109 5.11 11.49 4.90
C ARG A 109 3.79 11.26 4.20
N PHE A 110 3.83 10.95 2.92
CA PHE A 110 2.68 10.78 2.06
C PHE A 110 2.89 9.55 1.21
N TYR A 111 1.80 8.84 0.97
CA TYR A 111 1.78 7.67 0.12
C TYR A 111 0.65 7.79 -0.89
N CYS A 112 0.91 7.39 -2.12
CA CYS A 112 -0.11 7.11 -3.10
C CYS A 112 -0.58 5.66 -2.93
N LYS A 113 -1.88 5.49 -2.79
CA LYS A 113 -2.54 4.20 -2.82
C LYS A 113 -3.12 3.99 -4.22
N PRO A 114 -2.72 2.92 -4.93
CA PRO A 114 -3.32 2.58 -6.21
C PRO A 114 -4.83 2.34 -6.10
N PRO A 115 -5.61 2.67 -7.14
CA PRO A 115 -7.02 2.30 -7.18
C PRO A 115 -7.14 0.79 -7.06
N ARG A 116 -8.21 0.31 -6.41
CA ARG A 116 -8.58 -1.10 -6.50
C ARG A 116 -8.77 -1.39 -7.97
N SER A 117 -8.07 -2.38 -8.52
CA SER A 117 -8.30 -2.85 -9.88
C SER A 117 -9.78 -3.19 -10.01
N VAL A 118 -10.57 -2.31 -10.62
CA VAL A 118 -11.90 -2.68 -11.07
C VAL A 118 -11.63 -3.75 -12.10
N LYS A 119 -11.99 -5.00 -11.80
CA LYS A 119 -12.05 -6.02 -12.85
C LYS A 119 -12.89 -5.41 -13.96
N LYS A 120 -12.29 -5.20 -15.13
CA LYS A 120 -13.05 -4.99 -16.35
C LYS A 120 -13.80 -6.30 -16.56
N ASP A 121 -15.06 -6.31 -16.16
CA ASP A 121 -16.04 -7.29 -16.65
C ASP A 121 -16.28 -7.04 -18.14
#